data_AF-A0A2E5G4S1-F1
#
_entry.id   AF-A0A2E5G4S1-F1
#
_cell.length_a   1.000
_cell.length_b   1.000
_cell.length_c   1.000
_cell.angle_alpha   90.00
_cell.angle_beta   90.00
_cell.angle_gamma   90.00
#
_symmetry.space_group_name_H-M   'P 1'
#
loop_
_entity.id
_entity.type
_entity.pdbx_description
1 polymer ?
#
loop_
_entity_poly.entity_id
_entity_poly.type
_entity_poly.pdbx_seq_one_letter_code
_entity_poly.pdbx_strand_id
1 'polypeptide(L)'
;MIMQYIRLFFGLMVTITCSSNVFSGPPVPFLDPNEPGIDFQFSGDPNTTEDGCSQDAARAVLGAPSGKNHNELLDCDNWDFKPRDWGQAAFLQGAFILGVSPFSNDGGWECPGNQGPSSGKNLCANSTVRAVATYQNTPSPGPGLFDGVPMDDSKDWVFSFDFKIEVAPGDTYGNDKLFEAIGLDNDYQLMEIRGGGNNASSFLPDGTPDRYRMIQFDIQDQEVFTPIDVPMPQGHITLHYKAADQRMDLWLNDTKILENIESSAGYDISKIQLGGGAISFENALYDNVILGVLAAECGSGGAGALPVDFNCDGVIDVADLGILGANFNLTEMIFSDGDANGDGAVDVADLGVLGANWSGVGQLPGGQGLQGYEPQALIPEPVTVSVLAISVLVLGYSQRN
;
A
#
# COMPACT_ATOMS: atom_id res chain seq x y z
N MET A 1 32.84 -53.36 27.18
CA MET A 1 33.19 -51.96 27.48
C MET A 1 33.21 -51.04 26.24
N ILE A 2 32.81 -51.52 25.04
CA ILE A 2 32.73 -50.71 23.80
C ILE A 2 31.27 -50.33 23.44
N MET A 3 30.26 -51.01 24.01
CA MET A 3 28.84 -50.74 23.75
C MET A 3 28.20 -49.64 24.61
N GLN A 4 28.94 -49.05 25.56
CA GLN A 4 28.41 -47.98 26.44
C GLN A 4 28.68 -46.57 25.91
N TYR A 5 29.58 -46.40 24.93
CA TYR A 5 29.86 -45.09 24.31
C TYR A 5 28.98 -44.78 23.10
N ILE A 6 28.36 -45.79 22.48
CA ILE A 6 27.46 -45.59 21.33
C ILE A 6 26.10 -45.01 21.76
N ARG A 7 25.69 -45.21 23.02
CA ARG A 7 24.46 -44.60 23.57
C ARG A 7 24.64 -43.16 24.04
N LEU A 8 25.87 -42.71 24.28
CA LEU A 8 26.13 -41.30 24.63
C LEU A 8 26.30 -40.42 23.39
N PHE A 9 26.62 -41.00 22.22
CA PHE A 9 26.77 -40.26 20.96
C PHE A 9 25.46 -40.07 20.19
N PHE A 10 24.41 -40.84 20.52
CA PHE A 10 23.05 -40.67 19.97
C PHE A 10 22.15 -39.77 20.82
N GLY A 11 22.67 -39.24 21.93
CA GLY A 11 21.99 -38.31 22.84
C GLY A 11 22.37 -36.85 22.63
N LEU A 12 23.12 -36.51 21.58
CA LEU A 12 23.21 -35.15 21.07
C LEU A 12 22.10 -35.02 20.03
N MET A 13 20.86 -34.92 20.52
CA MET A 13 19.73 -34.47 19.73
C MET A 13 20.10 -33.08 19.24
N VAL A 14 20.46 -33.01 17.96
CA VAL A 14 20.60 -31.78 17.21
C VAL A 14 19.19 -31.19 17.14
N THR A 15 18.79 -30.43 18.15
CA THR A 15 17.79 -29.38 18.02
C THR A 15 18.40 -28.34 17.11
N ILE A 16 18.37 -28.61 15.80
CA ILE A 16 18.30 -27.53 14.83
C ILE A 16 16.94 -26.90 15.12
N THR A 17 16.94 -25.92 16.03
CA THR A 17 15.96 -24.85 16.00
C THR A 17 16.20 -24.16 14.67
N CYS A 18 15.58 -24.67 13.60
CA CYS A 18 15.24 -23.85 12.47
C CYS A 18 14.29 -22.81 13.05
N SER A 19 14.85 -21.72 13.58
CA SER A 19 14.17 -20.44 13.56
C SER A 19 14.02 -20.15 12.08
N SER A 20 12.93 -20.66 11.50
CA SER A 20 12.34 -20.06 10.33
C SER A 20 12.09 -18.63 10.74
N ASN A 21 13.07 -17.77 10.45
CA ASN A 21 12.82 -16.35 10.32
C ASN A 21 11.85 -16.30 9.14
N VAL A 22 10.56 -16.41 9.45
CA VAL A 22 9.51 -16.05 8.53
C VAL A 22 9.81 -14.57 8.27
N PHE A 23 10.40 -14.30 7.12
CA PHE A 23 10.56 -12.94 6.64
C PHE A 23 9.14 -12.47 6.36
N SER A 24 8.47 -11.96 7.39
CA SER A 24 7.23 -11.22 7.21
C SER A 24 7.59 -10.06 6.29
N GLY A 25 6.85 -9.96 5.18
CA GLY A 25 6.91 -8.77 4.34
C GLY A 25 6.49 -7.52 5.13
N PRO A 26 6.54 -6.35 4.49
CA PRO A 26 5.99 -5.15 5.06
C PRO A 26 4.49 -5.38 5.33
N PRO A 27 3.94 -4.85 6.42
CA PRO A 27 2.51 -4.94 6.66
C PRO A 27 1.73 -4.15 5.61
N VAL A 28 0.50 -4.57 5.35
CA VAL A 28 -0.39 -3.94 4.37
C VAL A 28 -1.42 -3.09 5.10
N PRO A 29 -1.70 -1.85 4.67
CA PRO A 29 -2.74 -1.03 5.26
C PRO A 29 -4.14 -1.61 4.98
N PHE A 30 -4.99 -1.61 6.00
CA PHE A 30 -6.41 -1.95 5.93
C PHE A 30 -7.29 -0.72 6.19
N LEU A 31 -8.26 -0.47 5.31
CA LEU A 31 -9.18 0.66 5.39
C LEU A 31 -10.47 0.23 6.13
N ASP A 32 -10.50 0.46 7.45
CA ASP A 32 -11.71 0.26 8.26
C ASP A 32 -12.65 1.48 8.14
N PRO A 33 -13.95 1.30 7.83
CA PRO A 33 -14.94 2.37 7.81
C PRO A 33 -15.03 3.21 9.09
N ASN A 34 -14.65 2.64 10.24
CA ASN A 34 -14.69 3.28 11.55
C ASN A 34 -13.37 3.91 11.95
N GLU A 35 -12.33 3.81 11.11
CA GLU A 35 -11.03 4.40 11.33
C GLU A 35 -10.75 5.49 10.30
N PRO A 36 -9.92 6.49 10.65
CA PRO A 36 -9.39 7.42 9.66
C PRO A 36 -8.51 6.68 8.65
N GLY A 37 -8.44 7.20 7.44
CA GLY A 37 -7.56 6.67 6.42
C GLY A 37 -7.36 7.63 5.25
N ILE A 38 -6.53 7.19 4.32
CA ILE A 38 -6.27 7.82 3.03
C ILE A 38 -6.29 6.71 1.98
N ASP A 39 -6.98 6.92 0.87
CA ASP A 39 -6.95 6.01 -0.27
C ASP A 39 -6.91 6.81 -1.57
N PHE A 40 -5.71 7.03 -2.12
CA PHE A 40 -5.54 7.55 -3.47
C PHE A 40 -5.07 6.44 -4.39
N GLN A 41 -6.05 5.83 -5.03
CA GLN A 41 -5.86 4.97 -6.18
C GLN A 41 -6.37 5.70 -7.42
N PHE A 42 -5.45 5.97 -8.33
CA PHE A 42 -5.77 6.71 -9.54
C PHE A 42 -6.62 5.86 -10.48
N SER A 43 -7.28 6.52 -11.42
CA SER A 43 -7.86 5.86 -12.58
C SER A 43 -7.92 6.83 -13.74
N GLY A 44 -7.75 6.30 -14.94
CA GLY A 44 -7.81 7.07 -16.18
C GLY A 44 -6.90 6.50 -17.25
N ASP A 45 -6.92 7.15 -18.41
CA ASP A 45 -5.95 6.87 -19.48
C ASP A 45 -4.81 7.90 -19.40
N PRO A 46 -3.59 7.51 -19.00
CA PRO A 46 -2.43 8.42 -19.01
C PRO A 46 -2.05 8.86 -20.44
N ASN A 47 -2.55 8.18 -21.48
CA ASN A 47 -2.36 8.54 -22.88
C ASN A 47 -3.56 9.29 -23.48
N THR A 48 -4.48 9.79 -22.65
CA THR A 48 -5.64 10.54 -23.15
C THR A 48 -5.20 11.70 -24.04
N THR A 49 -5.91 11.88 -25.14
CA THR A 49 -5.73 13.02 -26.05
C THR A 49 -6.86 14.02 -25.93
N GLU A 50 -7.64 13.96 -24.85
CA GLU A 50 -8.74 14.88 -24.61
C GLU A 50 -8.25 16.32 -24.40
N ASP A 51 -8.97 17.26 -25.02
CA ASP A 51 -8.69 18.68 -24.85
C ASP A 51 -8.86 19.06 -23.37
N GLY A 52 -7.85 19.73 -22.80
CA GLY A 52 -7.86 20.10 -21.38
C GLY A 52 -7.18 19.10 -20.44
N CYS A 53 -6.74 17.94 -20.94
CA CYS A 53 -5.90 16.98 -20.21
C CYS A 53 -4.40 17.23 -20.46
N SER A 54 -3.95 18.49 -20.42
CA SER A 54 -2.54 18.87 -20.57
C SER A 54 -1.97 19.45 -19.28
N GLN A 55 -0.63 19.42 -19.15
CA GLN A 55 0.04 19.94 -17.96
C GLN A 55 -0.27 21.43 -17.70
N ASP A 56 -0.40 22.21 -18.78
CA ASP A 56 -0.68 23.64 -18.77
C ASP A 56 -2.17 24.00 -18.84
N ALA A 57 -3.07 23.00 -18.81
CA ALA A 57 -4.50 23.23 -18.84
C ALA A 57 -5.00 23.99 -17.60
N ALA A 58 -6.21 24.55 -17.72
CA ALA A 58 -6.82 25.33 -16.66
C ALA A 58 -7.10 24.45 -15.43
N ARG A 59 -6.75 24.96 -14.26
CA ARG A 59 -6.82 24.23 -12.98
C ARG A 59 -7.81 24.85 -12.03
N ALA A 60 -8.47 24.00 -11.24
CA ALA A 60 -9.39 24.41 -10.20
C ALA A 60 -8.63 25.14 -9.08
N VAL A 61 -9.16 26.28 -8.67
CA VAL A 61 -8.72 26.96 -7.45
C VAL A 61 -9.46 26.33 -6.28
N LEU A 62 -8.80 26.25 -5.11
CA LEU A 62 -9.44 25.77 -3.90
C LEU A 62 -10.76 26.52 -3.64
N GLY A 63 -11.86 25.79 -3.47
CA GLY A 63 -13.19 26.35 -3.24
C GLY A 63 -13.89 26.89 -4.49
N ALA A 64 -13.41 26.57 -5.70
CA ALA A 64 -14.08 26.95 -6.93
C ALA A 64 -15.46 26.24 -7.08
N PRO A 65 -16.43 26.85 -7.79
CA PRO A 65 -17.76 26.27 -8.01
C PRO A 65 -17.77 24.94 -8.77
N SER A 66 -16.65 24.53 -9.36
CA SER A 66 -16.53 23.26 -10.10
C SER A 66 -16.68 22.03 -9.21
N GLY A 67 -16.50 22.17 -7.88
CA GLY A 67 -16.47 21.02 -6.96
C GLY A 67 -15.24 20.12 -7.13
N LYS A 68 -14.28 20.54 -7.96
CA LYS A 68 -12.97 19.91 -8.15
C LYS A 68 -12.00 20.37 -7.06
N ASN A 69 -11.09 19.51 -6.61
CA ASN A 69 -10.10 19.89 -5.60
C ASN A 69 -9.07 20.87 -6.15
N HIS A 70 -8.28 21.46 -5.26
CA HIS A 70 -7.22 22.39 -5.66
C HIS A 70 -6.27 21.74 -6.68
N ASN A 71 -6.03 22.43 -7.79
CA ASN A 71 -5.13 22.03 -8.89
C ASN A 71 -5.57 20.82 -9.74
N GLU A 72 -6.78 20.29 -9.55
CA GLU A 72 -7.42 19.40 -10.53
C GLU A 72 -7.66 20.13 -11.86
N LEU A 73 -7.56 19.41 -12.97
CA LEU A 73 -7.82 19.94 -14.31
C LEU A 73 -9.32 20.20 -14.48
N LEU A 74 -9.68 21.44 -14.86
CA LEU A 74 -11.08 21.85 -14.96
C LEU A 74 -11.83 21.10 -16.04
N ASP A 75 -11.18 20.86 -17.17
CA ASP A 75 -11.82 20.32 -18.38
C ASP A 75 -11.47 18.85 -18.64
N CYS A 76 -10.57 18.25 -17.85
CA CYS A 76 -10.23 16.84 -17.93
C CYS A 76 -11.12 16.03 -16.99
N ASP A 77 -12.03 15.23 -17.53
CA ASP A 77 -12.97 14.41 -16.75
C ASP A 77 -12.60 12.92 -16.71
N ASN A 78 -11.70 12.46 -17.60
CA ASN A 78 -11.21 11.07 -17.60
C ASN A 78 -10.10 10.78 -16.59
N TRP A 79 -9.57 11.82 -15.93
CA TRP A 79 -8.57 11.65 -14.88
C TRP A 79 -9.23 11.83 -13.53
N ASP A 80 -9.17 10.79 -12.70
CA ASP A 80 -9.65 10.86 -11.34
C ASP A 80 -8.47 10.93 -10.36
N PHE A 81 -8.24 12.12 -9.81
CA PHE A 81 -7.29 12.35 -8.72
C PHE A 81 -7.97 12.35 -7.35
N LYS A 82 -9.27 12.05 -7.30
CA LYS A 82 -10.00 12.07 -6.04
C LYS A 82 -9.64 10.85 -5.21
N PRO A 83 -9.68 11.00 -3.88
CA PRO A 83 -9.59 9.85 -3.00
C PRO A 83 -10.79 8.91 -3.23
N ARG A 84 -10.57 7.59 -3.10
CA ARG A 84 -11.62 6.58 -3.10
C ARG A 84 -12.12 6.43 -1.67
N ASP A 85 -13.25 7.06 -1.35
CA ASP A 85 -13.94 6.99 -0.05
C ASP A 85 -13.16 7.47 1.21
N TRP A 86 -11.82 7.48 1.23
CA TRP A 86 -10.99 7.89 2.37
C TRP A 86 -9.94 8.95 2.03
N GLY A 87 -9.81 9.93 2.92
CA GLY A 87 -8.85 11.01 2.81
C GLY A 87 -9.33 12.18 1.95
N GLN A 88 -8.54 13.25 1.95
CA GLN A 88 -8.75 14.37 1.04
C GLN A 88 -7.42 14.99 0.62
N ALA A 89 -7.26 15.26 -0.68
CA ALA A 89 -6.14 16.05 -1.17
C ALA A 89 -6.35 17.51 -0.73
N ALA A 90 -5.59 17.93 0.27
CA ALA A 90 -5.73 19.25 0.85
C ALA A 90 -4.97 20.30 0.02
N PHE A 91 -3.83 19.95 -0.56
CA PHE A 91 -3.02 20.90 -1.31
C PHE A 91 -2.14 20.19 -2.31
N LEU A 92 -2.44 20.39 -3.59
CA LEU A 92 -1.56 20.03 -4.69
C LEU A 92 -0.83 21.30 -5.12
N GLN A 93 0.50 21.34 -5.04
CA GLN A 93 1.32 22.37 -5.66
C GLN A 93 2.16 21.75 -6.75
N GLY A 94 2.29 22.44 -7.89
CA GLY A 94 2.86 21.86 -9.10
C GLY A 94 1.76 21.37 -10.04
N ALA A 95 2.10 21.35 -11.32
CA ALA A 95 1.19 20.97 -12.39
C ALA A 95 1.21 19.45 -12.60
N PHE A 96 0.69 18.69 -11.62
CA PHE A 96 0.56 17.24 -11.74
C PHE A 96 -0.36 16.86 -12.90
N ILE A 97 -0.02 15.74 -13.55
CA ILE A 97 -0.79 15.06 -14.59
C ILE A 97 -0.93 13.57 -14.22
N LEU A 98 -1.76 12.83 -14.95
CA LEU A 98 -1.82 11.38 -14.81
C LEU A 98 -0.69 10.78 -15.65
N GLY A 99 0.37 10.35 -14.97
CA GLY A 99 1.52 9.73 -15.59
C GLY A 99 1.40 8.23 -15.74
N VAL A 100 2.25 7.63 -16.58
CA VAL A 100 2.35 6.18 -16.70
C VAL A 100 3.11 5.63 -15.49
N SER A 101 2.37 5.06 -14.54
CA SER A 101 2.95 4.40 -13.37
C SER A 101 3.62 3.07 -13.78
N PRO A 102 4.83 2.76 -13.27
CA PRO A 102 5.39 1.42 -13.40
C PRO A 102 4.80 0.43 -12.39
N PHE A 103 3.95 0.88 -11.46
CA PHE A 103 3.41 0.11 -10.34
C PHE A 103 1.96 -0.31 -10.57
N SER A 104 1.20 0.44 -11.37
CA SER A 104 -0.20 0.17 -11.67
C SER A 104 -0.51 0.43 -13.16
N ASN A 105 -1.66 -0.08 -13.63
CA ASN A 105 -2.16 0.25 -14.97
C ASN A 105 -2.96 1.56 -15.01
N ASP A 106 -3.28 2.11 -13.84
CA ASP A 106 -4.22 3.22 -13.69
C ASP A 106 -3.52 4.59 -13.68
N GLY A 107 -2.18 4.58 -13.59
CA GLY A 107 -1.34 5.77 -13.61
C GLY A 107 -1.05 6.32 -12.21
N GLY A 108 -0.32 7.43 -12.15
CA GLY A 108 0.04 8.09 -10.88
C GLY A 108 0.11 9.61 -11.02
N TRP A 109 0.21 10.32 -9.90
CA TRP A 109 0.50 11.76 -9.89
C TRP A 109 1.91 12.00 -10.41
N GLU A 110 2.05 12.35 -11.69
CA GLU A 110 3.33 12.68 -12.29
C GLU A 110 3.51 14.19 -12.39
N CYS A 111 4.66 14.68 -11.94
CA CYS A 111 5.14 16.02 -12.20
C CYS A 111 6.48 15.93 -12.94
N PRO A 112 6.52 16.13 -14.27
CA PRO A 112 7.77 16.13 -15.03
C PRO A 112 8.50 17.48 -14.83
N GLY A 113 9.33 17.54 -13.79
CA GLY A 113 10.06 18.70 -13.25
C GLY A 113 10.89 19.52 -14.25
N ASN A 114 11.13 19.05 -15.48
CA ASN A 114 12.00 19.76 -16.43
C ASN A 114 11.47 19.87 -17.88
N GLN A 115 10.18 19.59 -18.13
CA GLN A 115 9.61 19.64 -19.48
C GLN A 115 8.78 20.90 -19.80
N GLY A 116 9.05 22.02 -19.13
CA GLY A 116 8.39 23.29 -19.44
C GLY A 116 8.93 23.94 -20.73
N PRO A 117 8.09 24.60 -21.56
CA PRO A 117 8.58 25.40 -22.66
C PRO A 117 9.58 26.43 -22.13
N SER A 118 10.67 26.62 -22.87
CA SER A 118 11.92 27.38 -22.63
C SER A 118 11.83 28.82 -22.07
N SER A 119 10.68 29.22 -21.52
CA SER A 119 10.34 30.45 -20.81
C SER A 119 10.82 30.51 -19.36
N GLY A 120 11.48 29.47 -18.83
CA GLY A 120 12.03 29.48 -17.46
C GLY A 120 11.01 29.32 -16.34
N LYS A 121 9.76 28.93 -16.66
CA LYS A 121 8.73 28.62 -15.66
C LYS A 121 8.54 27.11 -15.60
N ASN A 122 9.16 26.46 -14.61
CA ASN A 122 8.88 25.06 -14.30
C ASN A 122 7.48 24.97 -13.69
N LEU A 123 6.54 24.34 -14.41
CA LEU A 123 5.17 24.14 -13.93
C LEU A 123 5.10 23.18 -12.74
N CYS A 124 6.13 22.36 -12.57
CA CYS A 124 6.34 21.43 -11.46
C CYS A 124 7.25 21.98 -10.37
N ALA A 125 7.53 23.29 -10.36
CA ALA A 125 8.29 23.88 -9.27
C ALA A 125 7.57 23.65 -7.93
N ASN A 126 8.25 22.97 -7.00
CA ASN A 126 7.73 22.57 -5.69
C ASN A 126 6.51 21.61 -5.82
N SER A 127 6.66 20.53 -6.59
CA SER A 127 5.69 19.45 -6.69
C SER A 127 5.40 18.87 -5.30
N THR A 128 4.24 19.21 -4.74
CA THR A 128 3.83 18.87 -3.38
C THR A 128 2.43 18.30 -3.43
N VAL A 129 2.25 17.11 -2.88
CA VAL A 129 0.92 16.55 -2.60
C VAL A 129 0.74 16.51 -1.10
N ARG A 130 -0.28 17.21 -0.58
CA ARG A 130 -0.70 17.07 0.81
C ARG A 130 -2.05 16.40 0.87
N ALA A 131 -2.16 15.42 1.75
CA ALA A 131 -3.42 14.79 2.05
C ALA A 131 -3.65 14.71 3.55
N VAL A 132 -4.91 14.75 3.92
CA VAL A 132 -5.39 14.57 5.29
C VAL A 132 -6.15 13.26 5.38
N ALA A 133 -6.03 12.58 6.52
CA ALA A 133 -6.83 11.39 6.81
C ALA A 133 -8.27 11.78 7.19
N THR A 134 -9.24 10.99 6.73
CA THR A 134 -10.67 11.15 7.05
C THR A 134 -11.30 9.79 7.32
N TYR A 135 -12.45 9.77 7.97
CA TYR A 135 -13.29 8.56 7.97
C TYR A 135 -13.89 8.33 6.59
N GLN A 136 -14.35 7.10 6.35
CA GLN A 136 -15.00 6.72 5.10
C GLN A 136 -16.18 7.66 4.78
N ASN A 137 -16.24 8.15 3.54
CA ASN A 137 -17.31 8.99 3.02
C ASN A 137 -17.55 10.28 3.83
N THR A 138 -16.58 10.73 4.63
CA THR A 138 -16.69 11.98 5.37
C THR A 138 -16.00 13.12 4.62
N PRO A 139 -16.65 14.28 4.45
CA PRO A 139 -15.96 15.47 3.97
C PRO A 139 -14.90 15.89 5.00
N SER A 140 -13.81 16.52 4.56
CA SER A 140 -12.76 17.00 5.47
C SER A 140 -13.36 17.80 6.65
N PRO A 141 -12.80 17.67 7.87
CA PRO A 141 -13.29 18.34 9.08
C PRO A 141 -13.40 19.88 9.05
N GLY A 142 -13.06 20.56 7.97
CA GLY A 142 -13.26 22.00 7.85
C GLY A 142 -12.69 22.63 6.59
N PRO A 143 -12.76 23.98 6.49
CA PRO A 143 -12.11 24.74 5.42
C PRO A 143 -10.58 24.81 5.58
N GLY A 144 -10.03 24.33 6.70
CA GLY A 144 -8.59 24.24 6.89
C GLY A 144 -8.00 23.12 6.05
N LEU A 145 -7.00 23.44 5.23
CA LEU A 145 -6.22 22.46 4.47
C LEU A 145 -5.41 21.48 5.36
N PHE A 146 -5.64 21.49 6.67
CA PHE A 146 -4.77 20.88 7.67
C PHE A 146 -5.55 20.19 8.80
N ASP A 147 -6.87 20.11 8.70
CA ASP A 147 -7.75 19.58 9.76
C ASP A 147 -7.99 18.08 9.58
N GLY A 148 -6.95 17.25 9.41
CA GLY A 148 -7.11 15.79 9.30
C GLY A 148 -7.56 15.13 10.61
N VAL A 149 -8.23 13.99 10.51
CA VAL A 149 -8.54 13.15 11.68
C VAL A 149 -7.31 12.30 12.01
N PRO A 150 -6.77 12.35 13.23
CA PRO A 150 -5.59 11.57 13.59
C PRO A 150 -5.92 10.09 13.71
N MET A 151 -5.00 9.23 13.28
CA MET A 151 -5.02 7.79 13.57
C MET A 151 -4.99 7.55 15.09
N ASP A 152 -5.63 6.47 15.54
CA ASP A 152 -5.62 6.03 16.94
C ASP A 152 -4.25 5.39 17.29
N ASP A 153 -3.48 6.03 18.17
CA ASP A 153 -2.16 5.56 18.60
C ASP A 153 -2.23 4.31 19.52
N SER A 154 -3.42 3.85 19.89
CA SER A 154 -3.62 2.56 20.53
C SER A 154 -3.71 1.39 19.54
N LYS A 155 -3.66 1.68 18.23
CA LYS A 155 -3.74 0.70 17.14
C LYS A 155 -2.54 0.81 16.22
N ASP A 156 -2.13 -0.32 15.67
CA ASP A 156 -1.16 -0.34 14.60
C ASP A 156 -1.76 0.35 13.37
N TRP A 157 -0.96 1.17 12.71
CA TRP A 157 -1.32 1.76 11.43
C TRP A 157 -0.19 1.63 10.43
N VAL A 158 -0.56 1.65 9.16
CA VAL A 158 0.35 1.47 8.05
C VAL A 158 0.10 2.58 7.05
N PHE A 159 1.16 3.26 6.67
CA PHE A 159 1.16 4.19 5.54
C PHE A 159 2.05 3.62 4.44
N SER A 160 1.55 3.53 3.22
CA SER A 160 2.32 3.08 2.07
C SER A 160 2.07 3.94 0.85
N PHE A 161 3.08 4.01 -0.02
CA PHE A 161 2.95 4.61 -1.34
C PHE A 161 4.05 4.09 -2.27
N ASP A 162 3.72 4.07 -3.56
CA ASP A 162 4.67 3.86 -4.62
C ASP A 162 5.21 5.19 -5.12
N PHE A 163 6.48 5.18 -5.51
CA PHE A 163 7.13 6.39 -5.98
C PHE A 163 8.18 6.13 -7.05
N LYS A 164 8.40 7.13 -7.90
CA LYS A 164 9.52 7.19 -8.83
C LYS A 164 10.01 8.63 -8.89
N ILE A 165 11.30 8.83 -8.63
CA ILE A 165 12.00 10.11 -8.73
C ILE A 165 13.04 9.99 -9.84
N GLU A 166 13.01 10.90 -10.80
CA GLU A 166 14.06 11.04 -11.80
C GLU A 166 14.71 12.41 -11.70
N VAL A 167 16.02 12.39 -11.49
CA VAL A 167 16.85 13.57 -11.52
C VAL A 167 17.25 13.85 -12.97
N ALA A 168 16.87 15.01 -13.51
CA ALA A 168 17.24 15.36 -14.88
C ALA A 168 18.75 15.63 -15.00
N PRO A 169 19.37 15.33 -16.16
CA PRO A 169 20.77 15.66 -16.38
C PRO A 169 21.07 17.16 -16.20
N GLY A 170 21.99 17.48 -15.29
CA GLY A 170 22.38 18.87 -14.99
C GLY A 170 21.58 19.53 -13.87
N ASP A 171 20.60 18.82 -13.30
CA ASP A 171 19.98 19.22 -12.06
C ASP A 171 20.98 19.13 -10.90
N THR A 172 21.00 20.17 -10.08
CA THR A 172 21.90 20.31 -8.92
C THR A 172 21.19 20.98 -7.74
N TYR A 173 19.91 21.31 -7.91
CA TYR A 173 19.05 21.68 -6.80
C TYR A 173 18.63 20.36 -6.15
N GLY A 174 18.33 20.37 -4.85
CA GLY A 174 18.08 19.09 -4.21
C GLY A 174 17.43 19.12 -2.86
N ASN A 175 16.75 20.20 -2.45
CA ASN A 175 16.00 20.09 -1.21
C ASN A 175 14.73 19.27 -1.47
N ASP A 176 14.91 17.94 -1.50
CA ASP A 176 13.93 17.00 -2.01
C ASP A 176 13.40 16.25 -0.82
N LYS A 177 12.28 16.74 -0.31
CA LYS A 177 11.46 15.95 0.59
C LYS A 177 10.83 14.86 -0.26
N LEU A 178 11.12 13.60 0.03
CA LEU A 178 10.42 12.49 -0.59
C LEU A 178 9.02 12.36 0.02
N PHE A 179 8.95 12.26 1.34
CA PHE A 179 7.70 12.29 2.08
C PHE A 179 7.88 12.80 3.51
N GLU A 180 6.77 13.19 4.12
CA GLU A 180 6.65 13.59 5.52
C GLU A 180 5.32 13.10 6.10
N ALA A 181 5.38 12.56 7.31
CA ALA A 181 4.23 12.19 8.13
C ALA A 181 4.05 13.23 9.24
N ILE A 182 2.84 13.75 9.40
CA ILE A 182 2.53 14.88 10.29
C ILE A 182 1.39 14.50 11.25
N GLY A 183 1.59 14.76 12.54
CA GLY A 183 0.59 14.54 13.60
C GLY A 183 -0.52 15.60 13.60
N LEU A 184 -1.43 15.54 14.57
CA LEU A 184 -2.54 16.51 14.68
C LEU A 184 -2.02 17.94 14.92
N ASP A 185 -1.13 18.09 15.88
CA ASP A 185 -0.48 19.34 16.23
C ASP A 185 0.51 19.70 15.12
N ASN A 186 0.09 20.59 14.21
CA ASN A 186 0.83 21.03 13.00
C ASN A 186 2.29 21.46 13.21
N ASP A 187 2.73 21.61 14.45
CA ASP A 187 4.09 21.95 14.82
C ASP A 187 5.02 20.74 14.88
N TYR A 188 4.48 19.52 14.88
CA TYR A 188 5.27 18.30 15.09
C TYR A 188 5.25 17.38 13.87
N GLN A 189 6.41 17.29 13.23
CA GLN A 189 6.68 16.31 12.19
C GLN A 189 6.98 14.97 12.88
N LEU A 190 6.21 13.93 12.57
CA LEU A 190 6.47 12.58 13.07
C LEU A 190 7.80 12.07 12.52
N MET A 191 7.93 12.17 11.19
CA MET A 191 9.15 11.88 10.47
C MET A 191 9.12 12.51 9.07
N GLU A 192 10.31 12.73 8.53
CA GLU A 192 10.53 13.24 7.19
C GLU A 192 11.64 12.44 6.50
N ILE A 193 11.43 12.05 5.24
CA ILE A 193 12.53 11.59 4.38
C ILE A 193 12.88 12.71 3.43
N ARG A 194 14.14 13.17 3.51
CA ARG A 194 14.69 14.23 2.66
C ARG A 194 16.05 13.88 2.10
N GLY A 195 16.53 14.64 1.14
CA GLY A 195 17.89 14.52 0.63
C GLY A 195 18.96 14.54 1.75
N GLY A 196 19.92 13.63 1.62
CA GLY A 196 20.98 13.33 2.57
C GLY A 196 22.26 14.17 2.41
N GLY A 197 22.31 15.01 1.37
CA GLY A 197 23.40 15.91 1.06
C GLY A 197 23.40 17.23 1.82
N ASN A 198 24.31 18.12 1.43
CA ASN A 198 24.37 19.47 1.99
C ASN A 198 23.09 20.25 1.68
N ASN A 199 22.60 21.03 2.64
CA ASN A 199 21.33 21.76 2.52
C ASN A 199 20.14 20.86 2.11
N ALA A 200 20.15 19.61 2.59
CA ALA A 200 19.13 18.62 2.26
C ALA A 200 19.09 18.17 0.80
N SER A 201 20.19 18.34 0.03
CA SER A 201 20.34 17.87 -1.35
C SER A 201 20.10 16.36 -1.51
N SER A 202 19.40 15.85 -2.54
CA SER A 202 19.45 14.40 -2.89
C SER A 202 20.80 13.95 -3.44
N PHE A 203 21.76 14.88 -3.58
CA PHE A 203 23.12 14.60 -4.01
C PHE A 203 24.10 14.67 -2.86
N LEU A 204 24.99 13.69 -2.78
CA LEU A 204 26.18 13.79 -1.93
C LEU A 204 27.17 14.84 -2.46
N PRO A 205 28.13 15.29 -1.62
CA PRO A 205 29.19 16.22 -2.06
C PRO A 205 30.03 15.73 -3.25
N ASP A 206 30.04 14.42 -3.53
CA ASP A 206 30.72 13.82 -4.69
C ASP A 206 29.84 13.75 -5.96
N GLY A 207 28.59 14.24 -5.89
CA GLY A 207 27.63 14.24 -6.98
C GLY A 207 26.81 12.96 -7.12
N THR A 208 26.95 12.00 -6.20
CA THR A 208 26.12 10.78 -6.20
C THR A 208 24.66 11.15 -5.87
N PRO A 209 23.68 10.88 -6.78
CA PRO A 209 22.27 11.17 -6.55
C PRO A 209 21.61 10.11 -5.65
N ASP A 210 20.29 10.26 -5.42
CA ASP A 210 19.42 9.31 -4.71
C ASP A 210 19.83 9.03 -3.26
N ARG A 211 20.40 10.03 -2.61
CA ARG A 211 20.89 9.92 -1.24
C ARG A 211 19.91 10.62 -0.33
N TYR A 212 19.33 9.86 0.58
CA TYR A 212 18.32 10.35 1.51
C TYR A 212 18.72 10.11 2.96
N ARG A 213 18.03 10.79 3.85
CA ARG A 213 18.06 10.57 5.28
C ARG A 213 16.66 10.71 5.83
N MET A 214 16.38 9.94 6.86
CA MET A 214 15.24 10.18 7.71
C MET A 214 15.60 11.28 8.73
N ILE A 215 14.66 12.18 8.98
CA ILE A 215 14.63 13.08 10.11
C ILE A 215 13.48 12.65 11.02
N GLN A 216 13.73 12.70 12.31
CA GLN A 216 12.71 12.61 13.35
C GLN A 216 13.09 13.54 14.50
N PHE A 217 12.17 13.79 15.41
CA PHE A 217 12.46 14.48 16.68
C PHE A 217 12.64 13.45 17.79
N ASP A 218 13.74 13.56 18.55
CA ASP A 218 13.93 12.75 19.76
C ASP A 218 13.10 13.29 20.93
N ILE A 219 13.12 12.56 22.05
CA ILE A 219 12.43 12.92 23.30
C ILE A 219 12.86 14.27 23.91
N GLN A 220 13.91 14.91 23.38
CA GLN A 220 14.40 16.24 23.76
C GLN A 220 14.07 17.30 22.70
N ASP A 221 13.19 16.97 21.75
CA ASP A 221 12.80 17.84 20.64
C ASP A 221 14.00 18.26 19.77
N GLN A 222 14.98 17.37 19.62
CA GLN A 222 16.12 17.56 18.73
C GLN A 222 15.94 16.75 17.44
N GLU A 223 16.27 17.36 16.29
CA GLU A 223 16.33 16.65 15.02
C GLU A 223 17.41 15.56 15.08
N VAL A 224 16.99 14.31 14.91
CA VAL A 224 17.86 13.14 14.72
C VAL A 224 17.87 12.78 13.24
N PHE A 225 19.08 12.61 12.70
CA PHE A 225 19.28 12.23 11.30
C PHE A 225 19.75 10.80 11.20
N THR A 226 19.04 10.00 10.43
CA THR A 226 19.40 8.61 10.15
C THR A 226 19.61 8.45 8.64
N PRO A 227 20.85 8.18 8.19
CA PRO A 227 21.12 7.96 6.77
C PRO A 227 20.35 6.76 6.22
N ILE A 228 19.83 6.88 5.00
CA ILE A 228 19.30 5.75 4.23
C ILE A 228 20.35 5.41 3.17
N ASP A 229 21.09 4.34 3.41
CA ASP A 229 22.24 3.94 2.58
C ASP A 229 21.85 3.09 1.36
N VAL A 230 20.58 3.13 0.97
CA VAL A 230 20.05 2.44 -0.21
C VAL A 230 19.56 3.51 -1.21
N PRO A 231 19.93 3.42 -2.50
CA PRO A 231 19.39 4.30 -3.52
C PRO A 231 17.86 4.18 -3.60
N MET A 232 17.18 5.32 -3.71
CA MET A 232 15.72 5.40 -3.84
C MET A 232 15.29 6.18 -5.10
N PRO A 233 15.65 5.73 -6.32
CA PRO A 233 15.13 6.34 -7.54
C PRO A 233 13.67 5.92 -7.82
N GLN A 234 13.26 4.77 -7.30
CA GLN A 234 11.89 4.27 -7.38
C GLN A 234 11.67 3.15 -6.35
N GLY A 235 10.43 2.91 -5.97
CA GLY A 235 10.06 1.76 -5.18
C GLY A 235 8.73 1.92 -4.45
N HIS A 236 8.51 1.02 -3.50
CA HIS A 236 7.39 1.03 -2.58
C HIS A 236 7.91 1.35 -1.18
N ILE A 237 7.39 2.41 -0.56
CA ILE A 237 7.66 2.75 0.84
C ILE A 237 6.51 2.23 1.71
N THR A 238 6.86 1.62 2.83
CA THR A 238 5.90 1.31 3.90
C THR A 238 6.42 1.82 5.23
N LEU A 239 5.62 2.65 5.89
CA LEU A 239 5.81 3.08 7.27
C LEU A 239 4.79 2.34 8.13
N HIS A 240 5.28 1.53 9.06
CA HIS A 240 4.43 0.78 9.99
C HIS A 240 4.62 1.32 11.40
N TYR A 241 3.53 1.76 12.02
CA TYR A 241 3.47 2.02 13.45
C TYR A 241 2.96 0.81 14.22
N LYS A 242 3.67 0.48 15.29
CA LYS A 242 3.38 -0.59 16.24
C LYS A 242 2.90 0.03 17.55
N ALA A 243 1.62 -0.13 17.87
CA ALA A 243 1.04 0.39 19.11
C ALA A 243 1.60 -0.33 20.35
N ALA A 244 1.96 -1.61 20.21
CA ALA A 244 2.41 -2.45 21.32
C ALA A 244 3.67 -1.90 22.03
N ASP A 245 4.58 -1.27 21.30
CA ASP A 245 5.82 -0.70 21.82
C ASP A 245 6.02 0.79 21.47
N GLN A 246 5.03 1.39 20.81
CA GLN A 246 5.06 2.77 20.30
C GLN A 246 6.31 3.03 19.48
N ARG A 247 6.50 2.24 18.41
CA ARG A 247 7.63 2.33 17.49
C ARG A 247 7.18 2.28 16.04
N MET A 248 8.02 2.81 15.16
CA MET A 248 7.84 2.69 13.72
C MET A 248 8.95 1.88 13.05
N ASP A 249 8.59 1.14 12.01
CA ASP A 249 9.51 0.50 11.09
C ASP A 249 9.32 1.10 9.69
N LEU A 250 10.42 1.32 8.97
CA LEU A 250 10.42 1.82 7.59
C LEU A 250 10.92 0.73 6.64
N TRP A 251 10.16 0.49 5.59
CA TRP A 251 10.45 -0.49 4.56
C TRP A 251 10.60 0.16 3.19
N LEU A 252 11.43 -0.46 2.35
CA LEU A 252 11.59 -0.15 0.93
C LEU A 252 11.61 -1.47 0.14
N ASN A 253 10.67 -1.65 -0.81
CA ASN A 253 10.58 -2.84 -1.67
C ASN A 253 10.71 -4.16 -0.87
N ASP A 254 9.89 -4.32 0.17
CA ASP A 254 9.88 -5.46 1.10
C ASP A 254 11.11 -5.64 2.00
N THR A 255 12.05 -4.70 1.97
CA THR A 255 13.22 -4.70 2.86
C THR A 255 13.04 -3.67 3.96
N LYS A 256 13.04 -4.13 5.22
CA LYS A 256 13.08 -3.23 6.37
C LYS A 256 14.42 -2.49 6.39
N ILE A 257 14.39 -1.19 6.11
CA ILE A 257 15.60 -0.35 6.03
C ILE A 257 15.89 0.37 7.34
N LEU A 258 14.87 0.66 8.15
CA LEU A 258 15.00 1.22 9.49
C LEU A 258 14.00 0.55 10.44
N GLU A 259 14.40 0.32 11.68
CA GLU A 259 13.59 -0.38 12.67
C GLU A 259 13.52 0.39 13.99
N ASN A 260 12.43 0.20 14.73
CA ASN A 260 12.22 0.69 16.09
C ASN A 260 12.44 2.20 16.24
N ILE A 261 12.07 2.95 15.22
CA ILE A 261 12.08 4.40 15.19
C ILE A 261 11.15 4.92 16.30
N GLU A 262 11.68 5.77 17.17
CA GLU A 262 10.86 6.51 18.14
C GLU A 262 10.70 7.97 17.73
N SER A 263 9.50 8.49 17.96
CA SER A 263 9.06 9.85 17.69
C SER A 263 8.63 10.51 19.00
N SER A 264 9.13 11.70 19.28
CA SER A 264 8.62 12.52 20.40
C SER A 264 7.35 13.30 20.07
N ALA A 265 7.03 13.40 18.80
CA ALA A 265 5.87 14.07 18.24
C ALA A 265 4.56 13.29 18.41
N GLY A 266 4.60 12.10 19.05
CA GLY A 266 3.48 11.17 19.07
C GLY A 266 3.46 10.26 17.85
N TYR A 267 2.33 9.56 17.67
CA TYR A 267 2.09 8.61 16.58
C TYR A 267 0.71 8.77 15.93
N ASP A 268 0.06 9.90 16.18
CA ASP A 268 -1.29 10.25 15.76
C ASP A 268 -1.29 10.89 14.37
N ILE A 269 -0.70 10.19 13.39
CA ILE A 269 -0.60 10.69 12.01
C ILE A 269 -2.00 11.11 11.52
N SER A 270 -2.11 12.33 11.00
CA SER A 270 -3.36 12.86 10.45
C SER A 270 -3.19 13.42 9.05
N LYS A 271 -1.93 13.55 8.62
CA LYS A 271 -1.49 14.29 7.44
C LYS A 271 -0.27 13.62 6.83
N ILE A 272 -0.24 13.60 5.51
CA ILE A 272 0.94 13.25 4.73
C ILE A 272 1.29 14.39 3.78
N GLN A 273 2.58 14.55 3.51
CA GLN A 273 3.09 15.35 2.42
C GLN A 273 4.04 14.50 1.57
N LEU A 274 3.75 14.35 0.28
CA LEU A 274 4.65 13.78 -0.72
C LEU A 274 5.30 14.91 -1.49
N GLY A 275 6.62 14.89 -1.62
CA GLY A 275 7.33 15.96 -2.30
C GLY A 275 7.38 17.28 -1.51
N GLY A 276 7.82 18.32 -2.21
CA GLY A 276 7.81 19.70 -1.73
C GLY A 276 8.97 20.08 -0.80
N GLY A 277 8.92 21.28 -0.22
CA GLY A 277 9.90 21.76 0.75
C GLY A 277 10.95 22.75 0.22
N ALA A 278 11.02 22.98 -1.10
CA ALA A 278 11.68 24.11 -1.77
C ALA A 278 11.48 24.05 -3.31
N ILE A 279 12.37 24.68 -4.09
CA ILE A 279 12.49 24.48 -5.53
C ILE A 279 13.16 23.13 -5.84
N SER A 280 12.33 22.10 -6.04
CA SER A 280 12.72 20.80 -6.59
C SER A 280 12.43 20.80 -8.10
N PHE A 281 13.33 20.20 -8.90
CA PHE A 281 13.24 20.10 -10.37
C PHE A 281 13.21 18.63 -10.84
N GLU A 282 13.15 17.69 -9.91
CA GLU A 282 13.04 16.27 -10.17
C GLU A 282 11.70 15.96 -10.84
N ASN A 283 11.70 14.95 -11.72
CA ASN A 283 10.45 14.34 -12.13
C ASN A 283 9.99 13.44 -10.98
N ALA A 284 8.82 13.69 -10.44
CA ALA A 284 8.24 12.87 -9.37
C ALA A 284 6.97 12.19 -9.86
N LEU A 285 6.83 10.91 -9.55
CA LEU A 285 5.59 10.16 -9.70
C LEU A 285 5.25 9.52 -8.36
N TYR A 286 4.00 9.67 -7.93
CA TYR A 286 3.45 8.99 -6.74
C TYR A 286 2.21 8.19 -7.13
N ASP A 287 2.09 6.97 -6.61
CA ASP A 287 0.99 6.06 -6.89
C ASP A 287 0.61 5.25 -5.63
N ASN A 288 -0.57 4.64 -5.61
CA ASN A 288 -1.08 3.75 -4.55
C ASN A 288 -0.85 4.29 -3.13
N VAL A 289 -1.26 5.54 -2.89
CA VAL A 289 -1.03 6.22 -1.62
C VAL A 289 -2.12 5.83 -0.64
N ILE A 290 -1.79 5.02 0.36
CA ILE A 290 -2.76 4.44 1.29
C ILE A 290 -2.29 4.64 2.74
N LEU A 291 -3.19 5.12 3.60
CA LEU A 291 -3.03 5.12 5.05
C LEU A 291 -4.23 4.38 5.65
N GLY A 292 -3.97 3.38 6.46
CA GLY A 292 -5.00 2.61 7.15
C GLY A 292 -4.48 2.03 8.46
N VAL A 293 -5.33 1.30 9.16
CA VAL A 293 -4.89 0.51 10.32
C VAL A 293 -4.23 -0.77 9.83
N LEU A 294 -3.38 -1.39 10.65
CA LEU A 294 -3.07 -2.80 10.42
C LEU A 294 -4.35 -3.59 10.70
N ALA A 295 -4.75 -4.47 9.77
CA ALA A 295 -5.85 -5.37 10.06
C ALA A 295 -5.55 -6.06 11.40
N ALA A 296 -6.43 -5.88 12.40
CA ALA A 296 -6.33 -6.67 13.62
C ALA A 296 -6.23 -8.13 13.19
N GLU A 297 -5.16 -8.83 13.62
CA GLU A 297 -4.78 -10.18 13.16
C GLU A 297 -6.00 -10.94 12.63
N CYS A 298 -6.00 -11.25 11.32
CA CYS A 298 -7.18 -11.84 10.69
C CYS A 298 -7.62 -13.03 11.53
N GLY A 299 -8.87 -12.95 11.99
CA GLY A 299 -9.45 -13.89 12.90
C GLY A 299 -10.95 -13.86 12.69
N SER A 300 -11.62 -14.95 13.07
CA SER A 300 -13.04 -15.22 12.84
C SER A 300 -14.03 -14.20 13.47
N GLY A 301 -13.55 -13.05 13.97
CA GLY A 301 -14.34 -12.01 14.62
C GLY A 301 -13.86 -10.58 14.41
N GLY A 302 -12.85 -10.31 13.56
CA GLY A 302 -12.44 -8.94 13.24
C GLY A 302 -13.47 -8.26 12.34
N ALA A 303 -14.07 -7.15 12.79
CA ALA A 303 -14.98 -6.36 11.96
C ALA A 303 -14.18 -5.73 10.81
N GLY A 304 -14.15 -6.39 9.64
CA GLY A 304 -13.40 -5.93 8.48
C GLY A 304 -12.51 -7.00 7.84
N ALA A 305 -12.17 -8.08 8.55
CA ALA A 305 -11.44 -9.19 7.96
C ALA A 305 -12.31 -9.86 6.88
N LEU A 306 -11.80 -9.94 5.66
CA LEU A 306 -12.44 -10.76 4.63
C LEU A 306 -12.48 -12.21 5.15
N PRO A 307 -13.64 -12.86 5.18
CA PRO A 307 -13.73 -14.23 5.63
C PRO A 307 -12.88 -15.09 4.71
N VAL A 308 -11.82 -15.70 5.26
CA VAL A 308 -10.79 -16.56 4.61
C VAL A 308 -9.62 -15.88 3.90
N ASP A 309 -9.39 -14.59 4.14
CA ASP A 309 -8.14 -13.91 3.79
C ASP A 309 -7.08 -14.24 4.85
N PHE A 310 -6.42 -15.39 4.69
CA PHE A 310 -5.52 -15.97 5.68
C PHE A 310 -4.17 -15.26 5.74
N ASN A 311 -3.75 -14.62 4.64
CA ASN A 311 -2.53 -13.81 4.61
C ASN A 311 -2.77 -12.32 4.94
N CYS A 312 -4.03 -11.91 5.13
CA CYS A 312 -4.45 -10.55 5.43
C CYS A 312 -4.05 -9.53 4.35
N ASP A 313 -3.97 -9.95 3.08
CA ASP A 313 -3.60 -9.05 2.00
C ASP A 313 -4.79 -8.27 1.42
N GLY A 314 -5.99 -8.49 1.96
CA GLY A 314 -7.22 -7.86 1.54
C GLY A 314 -7.86 -8.50 0.31
N VAL A 315 -7.33 -9.62 -0.20
CA VAL A 315 -7.79 -10.30 -1.40
C VAL A 315 -7.89 -11.80 -1.17
N ILE A 316 -9.08 -12.37 -1.31
CA ILE A 316 -9.24 -13.82 -1.22
C ILE A 316 -8.82 -14.47 -2.54
N ASP A 317 -7.62 -15.05 -2.62
CA ASP A 317 -7.05 -15.61 -3.84
C ASP A 317 -6.29 -16.95 -3.67
N VAL A 318 -5.42 -17.27 -4.62
CA VAL A 318 -4.62 -18.51 -4.61
C VAL A 318 -3.58 -18.57 -3.50
N ALA A 319 -3.16 -17.44 -2.95
CA ALA A 319 -2.27 -17.36 -1.80
C ALA A 319 -2.95 -17.91 -0.55
N ASP A 320 -4.21 -17.54 -0.29
CA ASP A 320 -5.01 -18.09 0.82
C ASP A 320 -5.21 -19.59 0.67
N LEU A 321 -5.54 -20.02 -0.54
CA LEU A 321 -5.64 -21.46 -0.83
C LEU A 321 -4.30 -22.17 -0.61
N GLY A 322 -3.19 -21.48 -0.87
CA GLY A 322 -1.84 -21.96 -0.58
C GLY A 322 -1.60 -22.16 0.90
N ILE A 323 -2.02 -21.22 1.76
CA ILE A 323 -1.92 -21.31 3.22
C ILE A 323 -2.77 -22.47 3.74
N LEU A 324 -4.05 -22.50 3.38
CA LEU A 324 -4.95 -23.58 3.75
C LEU A 324 -4.41 -24.93 3.29
N GLY A 325 -3.94 -25.01 2.04
CA GLY A 325 -3.39 -26.23 1.46
C GLY A 325 -2.11 -26.69 2.17
N ALA A 326 -1.26 -25.77 2.64
CA ALA A 326 -0.03 -26.10 3.36
C ALA A 326 -0.30 -26.69 4.76
N ASN A 327 -1.41 -26.32 5.38
CA ASN A 327 -1.79 -26.76 6.72
C ASN A 327 -2.94 -27.80 6.72
N PHE A 328 -3.36 -28.28 5.55
CA PHE A 328 -4.48 -29.21 5.44
C PHE A 328 -4.30 -30.48 6.28
N ASN A 329 -5.35 -30.86 7.02
CA ASN A 329 -5.42 -31.97 7.95
C ASN A 329 -4.48 -31.83 9.18
N LEU A 330 -4.10 -30.60 9.54
CA LEU A 330 -3.47 -30.27 10.83
C LEU A 330 -4.53 -29.82 11.84
N THR A 331 -4.19 -29.95 13.13
CA THR A 331 -5.03 -29.58 14.28
C THR A 331 -4.28 -28.62 15.18
N GLU A 332 -4.97 -27.96 16.11
CA GLU A 332 -4.45 -26.83 16.90
C GLU A 332 -4.02 -25.65 16.01
N MET A 333 -4.71 -25.50 14.87
CA MET A 333 -4.49 -24.44 13.90
C MET A 333 -5.29 -23.19 14.27
N ILE A 334 -4.83 -22.03 13.82
CA ILE A 334 -5.56 -20.75 13.93
C ILE A 334 -6.00 -20.25 12.56
N PHE A 335 -6.75 -19.15 12.52
CA PHE A 335 -7.27 -18.59 11.27
C PHE A 335 -6.18 -18.35 10.22
N SER A 336 -5.04 -17.73 10.60
CA SER A 336 -3.91 -17.49 9.69
C SER A 336 -3.18 -18.76 9.23
N ASP A 337 -3.47 -19.92 9.83
CA ASP A 337 -3.02 -21.22 9.32
C ASP A 337 -4.00 -21.83 8.31
N GLY A 338 -5.16 -21.21 8.08
CA GLY A 338 -6.20 -21.71 7.18
C GLY A 338 -7.45 -22.24 7.87
N ASP A 339 -7.59 -22.12 9.20
CA ASP A 339 -8.79 -22.52 9.96
C ASP A 339 -9.87 -21.43 9.83
N ALA A 340 -10.55 -21.43 8.69
CA ALA A 340 -11.58 -20.45 8.37
C ALA A 340 -12.76 -20.47 9.35
N ASN A 341 -13.10 -21.65 9.87
CA ASN A 341 -14.31 -21.84 10.68
C ASN A 341 -14.05 -21.76 12.20
N GLY A 342 -12.79 -21.79 12.61
CA GLY A 342 -12.34 -21.62 13.99
C GLY A 342 -12.52 -22.86 14.86
N ASP A 343 -12.57 -24.07 14.28
CA ASP A 343 -12.73 -25.32 15.04
C ASP A 343 -11.40 -25.93 15.51
N GLY A 344 -10.29 -25.27 15.21
CA GLY A 344 -8.94 -25.68 15.56
C GLY A 344 -8.37 -26.74 14.62
N ALA A 345 -8.98 -26.98 13.45
CA ALA A 345 -8.43 -27.82 12.40
C ALA A 345 -8.49 -27.10 11.05
N VAL A 346 -7.62 -27.50 10.12
CA VAL A 346 -7.70 -27.05 8.72
C VAL A 346 -8.15 -28.24 7.89
N ASP A 347 -9.38 -28.24 7.42
CA ASP A 347 -9.95 -29.36 6.67
C ASP A 347 -10.85 -28.94 5.49
N VAL A 348 -11.69 -29.86 5.03
CA VAL A 348 -12.58 -29.64 3.89
C VAL A 348 -13.67 -28.61 4.18
N ALA A 349 -14.04 -28.41 5.46
CA ALA A 349 -14.97 -27.38 5.87
C ALA A 349 -14.38 -26.01 5.59
N ASP A 350 -13.10 -25.78 5.94
CA ASP A 350 -12.42 -24.51 5.69
C ASP A 350 -12.25 -24.23 4.20
N LEU A 351 -11.93 -25.27 3.43
CA LEU A 351 -11.89 -25.15 1.97
C LEU A 351 -13.27 -24.78 1.40
N GLY A 352 -14.34 -25.26 2.02
CA GLY A 352 -15.72 -24.89 1.70
C GLY A 352 -16.02 -23.42 2.00
N VAL A 353 -15.53 -22.89 3.13
CA VAL A 353 -15.64 -21.46 3.47
C VAL A 353 -14.85 -20.62 2.47
N LEU A 354 -13.62 -21.04 2.13
CA LEU A 354 -12.79 -20.33 1.16
C LEU A 354 -13.41 -20.33 -0.24
N GLY A 355 -13.89 -21.47 -0.71
CA GLY A 355 -14.57 -21.56 -2.01
C GLY A 355 -15.85 -20.72 -2.08
N ALA A 356 -16.55 -20.53 -0.95
CA ALA A 356 -17.75 -19.69 -0.89
C ALA A 356 -17.46 -18.18 -0.96
N ASN A 357 -16.25 -17.75 -0.59
CA ASN A 357 -15.85 -16.34 -0.57
C ASN A 357 -14.80 -15.99 -1.63
N TRP A 358 -14.50 -16.90 -2.55
CA TRP A 358 -13.47 -16.70 -3.58
C TRP A 358 -13.72 -15.45 -4.44
N SER A 359 -12.85 -14.45 -4.31
CA SER A 359 -13.02 -13.16 -4.97
C SER A 359 -12.87 -13.24 -6.50
N GLY A 360 -12.07 -14.20 -6.99
CA GLY A 360 -11.78 -14.40 -8.41
C GLY A 360 -12.95 -14.90 -9.28
N VAL A 361 -14.11 -15.25 -8.71
CA VAL A 361 -15.29 -15.71 -9.48
C VAL A 361 -16.39 -14.63 -9.55
N GLY A 362 -16.33 -13.59 -8.70
CA GLY A 362 -17.39 -12.57 -8.58
C GLY A 362 -17.07 -11.19 -9.18
N GLN A 363 -15.80 -10.82 -9.32
CA GLN A 363 -15.40 -9.52 -9.86
C GLN A 363 -15.03 -9.63 -11.35
N LEU A 364 -16.03 -9.89 -12.19
CA LEU A 364 -15.95 -9.40 -13.56
C LEU A 364 -16.06 -7.87 -13.50
N PRO A 365 -15.18 -7.11 -14.17
CA PRO A 365 -15.25 -5.65 -14.19
C PRO A 365 -16.57 -5.22 -14.84
N GLY A 366 -17.52 -4.72 -14.04
CA GLY A 366 -18.81 -4.21 -14.53
C GLY A 366 -20.06 -4.49 -13.69
N GLY A 367 -19.93 -5.08 -12.50
CA GLY A 367 -21.07 -5.54 -11.69
C GLY A 367 -21.35 -4.75 -10.40
N GLN A 368 -21.26 -3.42 -10.39
CA GLN A 368 -21.86 -2.67 -9.27
C GLN A 368 -23.38 -2.69 -9.39
N GLY A 369 -23.99 -3.62 -8.67
CA GLY A 369 -25.42 -3.66 -8.41
C GLY A 369 -25.97 -5.06 -8.56
N LEU A 370 -25.97 -5.82 -7.46
CA LEU A 370 -26.96 -6.88 -7.19
C LEU A 370 -26.81 -7.35 -5.73
N GLN A 371 -27.18 -6.48 -4.77
CA GLN A 371 -27.69 -6.97 -3.49
C GLN A 371 -29.07 -7.58 -3.76
N GLY A 372 -29.11 -8.90 -3.95
CA GLY A 372 -30.36 -9.65 -4.08
C GLY A 372 -30.34 -10.66 -5.22
N TYR A 373 -29.51 -11.69 -5.13
CA TYR A 373 -29.73 -12.91 -5.89
C TYR A 373 -29.40 -14.14 -5.05
N GLU A 374 -30.43 -14.95 -4.81
CA GLU A 374 -30.38 -16.28 -4.19
C GLU A 374 -29.40 -17.21 -4.94
N PRO A 375 -28.78 -18.18 -4.25
CA PRO A 375 -27.78 -19.05 -4.84
C PRO A 375 -28.43 -20.00 -5.87
N GLN A 376 -28.17 -19.75 -7.16
CA GLN A 376 -28.44 -20.75 -8.18
C GLN A 376 -27.34 -21.81 -8.11
N ALA A 377 -27.69 -22.96 -7.52
CA ALA A 377 -26.89 -24.16 -7.57
C ALA A 377 -26.49 -24.45 -9.03
N LEU A 378 -25.18 -24.42 -9.32
CA LEU A 378 -24.61 -24.86 -10.58
C LEU A 378 -24.87 -26.36 -10.73
N ILE A 379 -26.01 -26.71 -11.34
CA ILE A 379 -26.32 -28.05 -11.79
C ILE A 379 -25.47 -28.31 -13.04
N PRO A 380 -24.58 -29.31 -13.08
CA PRO A 380 -23.83 -29.64 -14.28
C PRO A 380 -24.79 -29.99 -15.42
N GLU A 381 -24.64 -29.33 -16.57
CA GLU A 381 -25.50 -29.59 -17.72
C GLU A 381 -25.35 -31.04 -18.22
N PRO A 382 -26.44 -31.66 -18.73
CA PRO A 382 -26.50 -33.10 -19.09
C PRO A 382 -25.50 -33.56 -20.17
N VAL A 383 -24.76 -32.62 -20.78
CA VAL A 383 -23.73 -32.93 -21.78
C VAL A 383 -22.51 -33.59 -21.15
N THR A 384 -22.11 -33.22 -19.93
CA THR A 384 -20.91 -33.76 -19.28
C THR A 384 -21.07 -35.24 -18.94
N VAL A 385 -22.26 -35.65 -18.50
CA VAL A 385 -22.60 -37.07 -18.26
C VAL A 385 -22.61 -37.86 -19.57
N SER A 386 -23.10 -37.25 -20.66
CA SER A 386 -23.15 -37.87 -21.97
C SER A 386 -21.76 -38.13 -22.55
N VAL A 387 -20.83 -37.18 -22.41
CA VAL A 387 -19.43 -37.34 -22.85
C VAL A 387 -18.71 -38.41 -22.02
N LEU A 388 -18.94 -38.47 -20.70
CA LEU A 388 -18.35 -39.49 -19.84
C LEU A 388 -18.85 -40.90 -20.21
N ALA A 389 -20.15 -41.05 -20.47
CA ALA A 389 -20.75 -42.32 -20.87
C ALA A 389 -20.21 -42.82 -22.23
N ILE A 390 -20.05 -41.92 -23.22
CA ILE A 390 -19.46 -42.26 -24.52
C ILE A 390 -17.99 -42.70 -24.35
N SER A 391 -17.24 -42.00 -23.50
CA SER A 391 -15.83 -42.31 -23.23
C SER A 391 -15.64 -43.73 -22.66
N VAL A 392 -16.50 -44.14 -21.72
CA VAL A 392 -16.48 -45.49 -21.14
C VAL A 392 -16.85 -46.55 -22.17
N LEU A 393 -17.82 -46.29 -23.04
CA LEU A 393 -18.22 -47.22 -24.11
C LEU A 393 -17.12 -47.41 -25.15
N VAL A 394 -16.42 -46.34 -25.54
CA VAL A 394 -15.30 -46.41 -26.49
C VAL A 394 -14.12 -47.20 -25.90
N LEU A 395 -13.79 -46.98 -24.62
CA LEU A 395 -12.74 -47.73 -23.93
C LEU A 395 -13.12 -49.21 -23.71
N GLY A 396 -14.39 -49.50 -23.46
CA GLY A 396 -14.87 -50.89 -23.36
C GLY A 396 -14.87 -51.64 -24.69
N TYR A 397 -15.10 -50.94 -25.81
CA TYR A 397 -15.09 -51.53 -27.14
C TYR A 397 -13.67 -51.83 -27.64
N SER A 398 -12.69 -50.97 -27.34
CA SER A 398 -11.30 -51.18 -27.75
C SER A 398 -10.61 -52.36 -27.05
N GLN A 399 -11.13 -52.82 -25.91
CA GLN A 399 -10.61 -54.00 -25.21
C GLN A 399 -11.16 -55.33 -25.72
N ARG A 400 -12.11 -55.33 -26.67
CA ARG A 400 -12.76 -56.55 -27.18
C ARG A 400 -12.37 -56.95 -28.61
N ASN A 401 -11.59 -56.12 -29.30
CA ASN A 401 -10.92 -56.46 -30.57
C ASN A 401 -9.43 -56.55 -30.32
#